data_AF-A0A1G5SP18-F1
#
_entry.id   AF-A0A1G5SP18-F1
#
_cell.length_a   1.000
_cell.length_b   1.000
_cell.length_c   1.000
_cell.angle_alpha   90.00
_cell.angle_beta   90.00
_cell.angle_gamma   90.00
#
_symmetry.space_group_name_H-M   'P 1'
#
loop_
_entity.id
_entity.type
_entity.pdbx_description
1 polymer ?
#
loop_
_entity_poly.entity_id
_entity_poly.type
_entity_poly.pdbx_seq_one_letter_code
_entity_poly.pdbx_strand_id
1 'polypeptide(L)'
;MINNRIFQSYWQAGYEGADHVNGTGLSLSINNSTQHPKLAYDNYLLLADFEIGIVRESVDWRAVEKDGHVDFSSIESRARTAKALRLHASSRIIFQLKPHLTTKEPQ
;
A
#
# COMPACT_ATOMS: atom_id res chain seq x y z
N MET A 1 -3.74 19.91 25.16
CA MET A 1 -4.52 18.65 25.20
C MET A 1 -4.11 17.79 24.02
N ILE A 2 -3.50 16.63 24.25
CA ILE A 2 -3.30 15.65 23.18
C ILE A 2 -4.63 14.92 23.02
N ASN A 3 -5.32 15.18 21.91
CA ASN A 3 -6.60 14.56 21.61
C ASN A 3 -6.33 13.12 21.14
N ASN A 4 -6.40 12.15 22.05
CA ASN A 4 -6.04 10.75 21.79
C ASN A 4 -7.18 10.00 21.09
N ARG A 5 -7.57 10.44 19.89
CA ARG A 5 -8.53 9.70 19.05
C ARG A 5 -7.81 8.55 18.35
N ILE A 6 -8.31 7.32 18.52
CA ILE A 6 -7.79 6.11 17.86
C ILE A 6 -7.91 6.22 16.33
N PHE A 7 -8.96 6.89 15.85
CA PHE A 7 -9.22 7.15 14.43
C PHE A 7 -9.42 8.66 14.19
N GLN A 8 -8.74 9.19 13.17
CA GLN A 8 -8.79 10.63 12.84
C GLN A 8 -10.00 11.02 11.99
N SER A 9 -10.66 10.07 11.33
CA SER A 9 -11.89 10.23 10.57
C SER A 9 -12.68 8.92 10.58
N TYR A 10 -13.98 8.99 10.24
CA TYR A 10 -14.80 7.79 10.06
C TYR A 10 -14.43 7.06 8.75
N TRP A 11 -14.24 7.83 7.67
CA TRP A 11 -13.82 7.30 6.38
C TRP A 11 -12.31 7.11 6.30
N GLN A 12 -11.88 6.07 5.58
CA GLN A 12 -10.50 5.85 5.19
C GLN A 12 -10.38 5.97 3.68
N ALA A 13 -9.35 6.66 3.20
CA ALA A 13 -8.97 6.63 1.80
C ALA A 13 -8.10 5.41 1.52
N GLY A 14 -8.14 4.91 0.30
CA GLY A 14 -7.22 3.90 -0.20
C GLY A 14 -6.85 4.21 -1.64
N TYR A 15 -5.60 3.95 -1.98
CA TYR A 15 -5.13 3.95 -3.36
C TYR A 15 -5.02 2.52 -3.85
N GLU A 16 -5.34 2.32 -5.13
CA GLU A 16 -5.37 1.00 -5.74
C GLU A 16 -3.99 0.35 -5.69
N GLY A 17 -3.94 -0.94 -5.34
CA GLY A 17 -2.72 -1.70 -5.29
C GLY A 17 -2.97 -3.18 -5.57
N ALA A 18 -2.10 -3.77 -6.38
CA ALA A 18 -2.07 -5.20 -6.64
C ALA A 18 -0.61 -5.64 -6.83
N ASP A 19 -0.25 -6.74 -6.17
CA ASP A 19 0.94 -7.51 -6.49
C ASP A 19 0.56 -8.60 -7.47
N HIS A 20 0.53 -8.27 -8.76
CA HIS A 20 0.05 -9.16 -9.82
C HIS A 20 1.21 -9.74 -10.65
N VAL A 21 1.04 -10.95 -11.16
CA VAL A 21 1.87 -11.58 -12.18
C VAL A 21 0.93 -11.99 -13.30
N ASN A 22 1.19 -11.48 -14.50
CA ASN A 22 0.34 -11.75 -15.66
C ASN A 22 0.61 -13.16 -16.24
N GLY A 23 -0.15 -13.54 -17.28
CA GLY A 23 -0.03 -14.84 -17.94
C GLY A 23 1.33 -15.13 -18.60
N THR A 24 2.16 -14.11 -18.83
CA THR A 24 3.53 -14.27 -19.36
C THR A 24 4.59 -14.32 -18.27
N GLY A 25 4.19 -14.35 -16.99
CA GLY A 25 5.11 -14.37 -15.85
C GLY A 25 5.69 -13.00 -15.47
N LEU A 26 5.22 -11.90 -16.07
CA LEU A 26 5.68 -10.55 -15.76
C LEU A 26 4.99 -10.06 -14.49
N SER A 27 5.79 -9.60 -13.51
CA SER A 27 5.28 -8.92 -12.32
C SER A 27 4.81 -7.52 -12.68
N LEU A 28 3.61 -7.18 -12.20
CA LEU A 28 2.94 -5.91 -12.39
C LEU A 28 2.64 -5.31 -11.02
N SER A 29 3.03 -4.05 -10.86
CA SER A 29 2.75 -3.24 -9.67
C SER A 29 1.82 -2.11 -10.06
N ILE A 30 0.60 -2.12 -9.54
CA ILE A 30 -0.35 -1.03 -9.78
C ILE A 30 0.15 0.26 -9.13
N ASN A 31 0.73 0.16 -7.93
CA ASN A 31 1.33 1.30 -7.25
C ASN A 31 2.35 2.02 -8.13
N ASN A 32 3.26 1.27 -8.77
CA ASN A 32 4.27 1.85 -9.65
C ASN A 32 3.64 2.37 -10.96
N SER A 33 2.65 1.66 -11.50
CA SER A 33 1.98 2.04 -12.76
C SER A 33 1.22 3.36 -12.63
N THR A 34 0.63 3.62 -11.47
CA THR A 34 -0.06 4.89 -11.14
C THR A 34 0.87 5.95 -10.58
N GLN A 35 2.16 5.65 -10.44
CA GLN A 35 3.16 6.51 -9.78
C GLN A 35 2.79 6.90 -8.35
N HIS A 36 1.94 6.12 -7.69
CA HIS A 36 1.44 6.44 -6.35
C HIS A 36 2.57 6.70 -5.33
N PRO A 37 3.66 5.91 -5.27
CA PRO A 37 4.77 6.19 -4.36
C PRO A 37 5.43 7.55 -4.58
N LYS A 38 5.48 8.03 -5.83
CA LYS A 38 6.07 9.32 -6.20
C LYS A 38 5.13 10.48 -5.92
N LEU A 39 3.83 10.26 -6.13
CA LEU A 39 2.78 11.27 -6.01
C LEU A 39 2.08 11.24 -4.63
N ALA A 40 2.60 10.48 -3.66
CA ALA A 40 1.95 10.26 -2.37
C ALA A 40 1.59 11.57 -1.66
N TYR A 41 2.48 12.57 -1.69
CA TYR A 41 2.22 13.88 -1.05
C TYR A 41 1.01 14.57 -1.65
N ASP A 42 1.00 14.75 -2.97
CA ASP A 42 -0.09 15.44 -3.68
C ASP A 42 -1.40 14.67 -3.55
N ASN A 43 -1.34 13.34 -3.69
CA ASN A 43 -2.47 12.45 -3.47
C ASN A 43 -3.07 12.64 -2.08
N TYR A 44 -2.24 12.62 -1.04
CA TYR A 44 -2.69 12.74 0.35
C TYR A 44 -3.22 14.15 0.66
N LEU A 45 -2.70 15.18 0.00
CA LEU A 45 -3.17 16.55 0.18
C LEU A 45 -4.64 16.69 -0.24
N LEU A 46 -5.06 16.00 -1.30
CA LEU A 46 -6.45 15.98 -1.77
C LEU A 46 -7.44 15.40 -0.74
N LEU A 47 -6.96 14.60 0.22
CA LEU A 47 -7.83 13.99 1.23
C LEU A 47 -8.43 15.02 2.19
N ALA A 48 -7.76 16.17 2.36
CA ALA A 48 -8.25 17.26 3.19
C ALA A 48 -9.59 17.81 2.70
N ASP A 49 -9.81 17.85 1.38
CA ASP A 49 -11.05 18.34 0.75
C ASP A 49 -12.26 17.45 1.09
N PHE A 50 -12.02 16.21 1.53
CA PHE A 50 -13.04 15.23 1.92
C PHE A 50 -13.09 14.96 3.43
N GLU A 51 -12.33 15.71 4.23
CA GLU A 51 -12.19 15.49 5.68
C GLU A 51 -11.73 14.07 6.05
N ILE A 52 -10.95 13.42 5.18
CA ILE A 52 -10.39 12.09 5.41
C ILE A 52 -9.02 12.23 6.10
N GLY A 53 -8.94 11.76 7.35
CA GLY A 53 -7.74 11.79 8.17
C GLY A 53 -6.98 10.45 8.23
N ILE A 54 -7.46 9.42 7.52
CA ILE A 54 -6.89 8.08 7.53
C ILE A 54 -6.65 7.61 6.10
N VAL A 55 -5.43 7.15 5.83
CA VAL A 55 -5.05 6.55 4.55
C VAL A 55 -4.61 5.11 4.73
N ARG A 56 -5.01 4.25 3.82
CA ARG A 56 -4.69 2.84 3.80
C ARG A 56 -3.86 2.51 2.56
N GLU A 57 -2.61 2.18 2.83
CA GLU A 57 -1.61 1.87 1.83
C GLU A 57 -1.61 0.41 1.44
N SER A 58 -1.38 0.16 0.16
CA SER A 58 -1.09 -1.16 -0.39
C SER A 58 0.42 -1.28 -0.62
N VAL A 59 0.99 -2.43 -0.26
CA VAL A 59 2.41 -2.73 -0.40
C VAL A 59 2.55 -4.04 -1.14
N ASP A 60 3.07 -3.97 -2.36
CA ASP A 60 3.25 -5.15 -3.20
C ASP A 60 4.37 -6.01 -2.61
N TRP A 61 4.10 -7.27 -2.30
CA TRP A 61 5.09 -8.16 -1.68
C TRP A 61 6.37 -8.26 -2.52
N ARG A 62 6.25 -8.50 -3.82
CA ARG A 62 7.40 -8.59 -4.75
C ARG A 62 8.19 -7.29 -4.91
N ALA A 63 7.64 -6.15 -4.48
CA ALA A 63 8.36 -4.88 -4.50
C ALA A 63 9.25 -4.69 -3.27
N VAL A 64 8.84 -5.25 -2.13
CA VAL A 64 9.57 -5.11 -0.86
C VAL A 64 10.38 -6.36 -0.52
N GLU A 65 10.04 -7.53 -1.03
CA GLU A 65 10.73 -8.76 -0.76
C GLU A 65 11.49 -9.25 -2.00
N LYS A 66 12.78 -9.57 -1.80
CA LYS A 66 13.67 -10.19 -2.79
C LYS A 66 14.54 -11.23 -2.10
N ASP A 67 14.45 -12.48 -2.55
CA ASP A 67 15.28 -13.60 -2.10
C ASP A 67 15.31 -13.78 -0.56
N GLY A 68 14.17 -13.63 0.10
CA GLY A 68 14.00 -13.74 1.55
C GLY A 68 14.35 -12.46 2.32
N HIS A 69 14.84 -11.42 1.64
CA HIS A 69 15.16 -10.13 2.24
C HIS A 69 14.04 -9.13 2.00
N VAL A 70 13.55 -8.53 3.08
CA VAL A 70 12.48 -7.53 3.03
C VAL A 70 13.03 -6.14 3.27
N ASP A 71 12.79 -5.22 2.33
CA ASP A 71 13.11 -3.81 2.40
C ASP A 71 11.83 -2.94 2.35
N PHE A 72 11.54 -2.30 3.48
CA PHE A 72 10.39 -1.40 3.63
C PHE A 72 10.73 0.09 3.41
N SER A 73 11.92 0.42 2.92
CA SER A 73 12.33 1.80 2.62
C SER A 73 11.35 2.52 1.69
N SER A 74 10.73 1.79 0.75
CA SER A 74 9.70 2.30 -0.16
C SER A 74 8.37 2.71 0.52
N ILE A 75 8.13 2.22 1.74
CA ILE A 75 6.98 2.62 2.57
C ILE A 75 7.34 3.83 3.43
N GLU A 76 8.60 3.96 3.82
CA GLU A 76 9.06 5.01 4.72
C GLU A 76 8.73 6.41 4.18
N SER A 77 8.92 6.64 2.87
CA SER A 77 8.57 7.91 2.23
C SER A 77 7.08 8.23 2.37
N ARG A 78 6.21 7.23 2.21
CA ARG A 78 4.75 7.37 2.37
C ARG A 78 4.37 7.60 3.83
N ALA A 79 4.97 6.87 4.76
CA ALA A 79 4.75 7.08 6.20
C ALA A 79 5.17 8.49 6.65
N ARG A 80 6.32 8.98 6.15
CA ARG A 80 6.80 10.36 6.41
C ARG A 80 5.84 11.40 5.83
N THR A 81 5.32 11.16 4.64
CA THR A 81 4.33 12.02 3.98
C THR A 81 3.03 12.10 4.78
N ALA A 82 2.48 10.95 5.18
CA ALA A 82 1.29 10.88 6.03
C ALA A 82 1.49 11.66 7.33
N LYS A 83 2.64 11.48 8.00
CA LYS A 83 3.00 12.24 9.21
C LYS A 83 3.06 13.75 8.96
N ALA A 84 3.66 14.19 7.85
CA ALA A 84 3.76 15.61 7.51
C ALA A 84 2.38 16.26 7.32
N LEU A 85 1.43 15.50 6.76
CA LEU A 85 0.05 15.93 6.55
C LEU A 85 -0.89 15.58 7.73
N ARG A 86 -0.33 15.09 8.84
CA ARG A 86 -1.06 14.66 10.06
C ARG A 86 -2.06 13.52 9.83
N LEU A 87 -1.95 12.76 8.75
CA LEU A 87 -2.78 11.59 8.47
C LEU A 87 -2.35 10.39 9.32
N HIS A 88 -3.32 9.55 9.71
CA HIS A 88 -3.06 8.21 10.22
C HIS A 88 -2.90 7.25 9.03
N ALA A 89 -1.71 6.70 8.83
CA ALA A 89 -1.47 5.69 7.81
C ALA A 89 -1.57 4.28 8.39
N SER A 90 -2.31 3.40 7.70
CA SER A 90 -2.25 1.95 7.86
C SER A 90 -1.69 1.33 6.59
N SER A 91 -0.95 0.22 6.67
CA SER A 91 -0.39 -0.46 5.50
C SER A 91 -0.80 -1.91 5.47
N ARG A 92 -1.17 -2.41 4.28
CA ARG A 92 -1.42 -3.82 4.01
C ARG A 92 -0.42 -4.33 2.98
N ILE A 93 0.27 -5.41 3.34
CA ILE A 93 1.04 -6.20 2.39
C ILE A 93 0.06 -7.02 1.55
N ILE A 94 0.20 -6.94 0.24
CA ILE A 94 -0.60 -7.68 -0.73
C ILE A 94 0.29 -8.60 -1.54
N PHE A 95 -0.21 -9.80 -1.82
CA PHE A 95 0.49 -10.80 -2.60
C PHE A 95 -0.48 -11.57 -3.50
N GLN A 96 -0.07 -11.85 -4.73
CA GLN A 96 -0.71 -12.88 -5.54
C GLN A 96 -0.04 -14.22 -5.30
N LEU A 97 -0.85 -15.19 -4.87
CA LEU A 97 -0.46 -16.59 -4.75
C LEU A 97 -0.08 -17.14 -6.13
N LYS A 98 1.07 -17.82 -6.21
CA LYS A 98 1.42 -18.59 -7.41
C LYS A 98 0.45 -19.77 -7.53
N PRO A 99 -0.10 -20.07 -8.73
CA PRO A 99 -1.04 -21.18 -8.91
C PRO A 99 -0.49 -22.57 -8.53
N HIS A 100 0.84 -22.75 -8.43
CA HIS A 100 1.44 -24.00 -7.94
C HIS A 100 1.24 -24.29 -6.44
N LEU A 101 0.65 -23.36 -5.67
CA LEU A 101 0.19 -23.63 -4.31
C LEU A 101 -1.27 -24.08 -4.24
N THR A 102 -1.93 -24.31 -5.39
CA THR A 102 -3.34 -24.71 -5.48
C THR A 102 -3.59 -26.02 -6.24
N THR A 103 -2.55 -26.73 -6.69
CA THR A 103 -2.72 -28.09 -7.20
C THR A 103 -2.83 -29.05 -6.02
N LYS A 104 -4.06 -29.47 -5.71
CA LYS A 104 -4.30 -30.70 -4.95
C LYS A 104 -3.49 -31.82 -5.61
N GLU A 105 -2.74 -32.58 -4.82
CA GLU A 105 -2.14 -33.83 -5.28
C GLU A 105 -3.25 -34.71 -5.89
N PRO A 106 -3.05 -35.29 -7.09
CA PRO A 106 -3.96 -36.30 -7.59
C PRO A 106 -3.85 -37.53 -6.69
N GLN A 107 -5.01 -37.97 -6.16
CA GLN A 107 -5.18 -39.29 -5.52
C GLN A 107 -5.07 -40.40 -6.56
#